data_AF-R9IU87-F1
#
_entry.id   AF-R9IU87-F1
#
_cell.length_a   1.000
_cell.length_b   1.000
_cell.length_c   1.000
_cell.angle_alpha   90.00
_cell.angle_beta   90.00
_cell.angle_gamma   90.00
#
_symmetry.space_group_name_H-M   'P 1'
#
loop_
_entity.id
_entity.type
_entity.pdbx_description
1 polymer ?
#
loop_
_entity_poly.entity_id
_entity_poly.type
_entity_poly.pdbx_seq_one_letter_code
_entity_poly.pdbx_strand_id
1 'polypeptide(L)' 'MDTRFTVEESNLICIFAGESRSDVIKDIERALPYLEDTDMLELSGRVIGKLRDMADEEFERLELTEAE' A
#
# COMPACT_ATOMS: atom_id res chain seq x y z
N MET A 1 -0.97 18.89 1.66
CA MET A 1 -1.63 17.93 0.77
C MET A 1 -2.37 16.93 1.64
N ASP A 2 -3.67 16.73 1.41
CA ASP A 2 -4.37 15.54 1.92
C ASP A 2 -3.89 14.34 1.10
N THR A 3 -2.76 13.74 1.50
CA THR A 3 -2.28 12.52 0.87
C THR A 3 -3.18 11.39 1.34
N ARG A 4 -3.77 10.63 0.40
CA ARG A 4 -4.64 9.48 0.69
C ARG A 4 -3.92 8.44 1.57
N PHE A 5 -2.61 8.38 1.42
CA PHE A 5 -1.71 7.53 2.20
C PHE A 5 -0.82 8.38 3.12
N THR A 6 -0.53 7.85 4.30
CA THR A 6 0.53 8.36 5.16
C THR A 6 1.90 8.04 4.55
N VAL A 7 2.97 8.64 5.09
CA VAL A 7 4.34 8.33 4.67
C VAL A 7 4.66 6.84 4.83
N GLU A 8 4.25 6.23 5.94
CA GLU A 8 4.47 4.79 6.21
C GLU A 8 3.69 3.90 5.23
N GLU A 9 2.45 4.27 4.92
CA GLU A 9 1.63 3.55 3.96
C GLU A 9 2.18 3.68 2.53
N SER A 10 2.65 4.87 2.14
CA SER A 10 3.31 5.09 0.85
C SER A 10 4.60 4.29 0.74
N ASN A 11 5.43 4.27 1.79
CA ASN A 11 6.63 3.46 1.85
C ASN A 11 6.31 1.96 1.71
N LEU A 12 5.26 1.48 2.37
CA LEU A 12 4.81 0.09 2.23
C LEU A 12 4.40 -0.22 0.77
N ILE A 13 3.61 0.66 0.16
CA ILE A 13 3.20 0.51 -1.24
C ILE A 13 4.42 0.52 -2.17
N CYS A 14 5.42 1.37 -1.93
CA CYS A 14 6.67 1.40 -2.70
C CYS A 14 7.44 0.07 -2.63
N ILE A 15 7.51 -0.57 -1.45
CA ILE A 15 8.19 -1.87 -1.28
C ILE A 15 7.55 -2.94 -2.17
N PHE A 16 6.22 -2.89 -2.30
CA PHE A 16 5.44 -3.83 -3.10
C PHE A 16 5.04 -3.27 -4.47
N ALA A 17 5.60 -2.13 -4.89
CA ALA A 17 5.17 -1.44 -6.10
C ALA A 17 5.34 -2.35 -7.31
N GLY A 18 4.21 -2.80 -7.85
CA GLY A 18 4.11 -3.63 -9.04
C GLY A 18 3.51 -2.85 -10.21
N GLU A 19 3.23 -3.57 -11.31
CA GLU A 19 2.65 -2.98 -12.52
C GLU A 19 1.21 -2.46 -12.32
N SER A 20 0.48 -2.97 -11.32
CA SER A 20 -0.90 -2.58 -11.07
C SER A 20 -1.27 -2.57 -9.59
N ARG A 21 -2.30 -1.77 -9.25
CA ARG A 21 -2.94 -1.74 -7.92
C ARG A 21 -3.29 -3.14 -7.41
N SER A 22 -3.82 -3.98 -8.30
CA SER A 22 -4.22 -5.34 -7.98
C SER A 22 -3.03 -6.23 -7.62
N ASP A 23 -1.87 -6.01 -8.25
CA ASP A 23 -0.67 -6.79 -7.95
C ASP A 23 -0.03 -6.35 -6.65
N VAL A 24 0.01 -5.04 -6.36
CA VAL A 24 0.40 -4.52 -5.04
C VAL A 24 -0.44 -5.14 -3.92
N ILE A 25 -1.77 -5.18 -4.08
CA ILE A 25 -2.66 -5.82 -3.08
C ILE A 25 -2.28 -7.28 -2.87
N LYS A 26 -2.12 -8.06 -3.96
CA LYS A 26 -1.78 -9.48 -3.87
C LYS A 26 -0.42 -9.70 -3.21
N ASP A 27 0.55 -8.85 -3.49
CA ASP A 27 1.90 -8.98 -2.95
C ASP A 27 1.96 -8.64 -1.46
N ILE A 28 1.22 -7.62 -1.02
CA ILE A 28 1.02 -7.34 0.41
C ILE A 28 0.30 -8.52 1.08
N GLU A 29 -0.77 -9.05 0.49
CA GLU A 29 -1.51 -10.21 1.03
C GLU A 29 -0.63 -11.46 1.15
N ARG A 30 0.28 -11.68 0.21
CA ARG A 30 1.28 -12.76 0.26
C ARG A 30 2.30 -12.56 1.37
N ALA A 31 2.59 -11.31 1.74
CA ALA A 31 3.53 -10.99 2.82
C ALA A 31 2.89 -11.12 4.21
N LEU A 32 1.57 -10.90 4.35
CA LEU A 32 0.85 -10.98 5.64
C LEU A 32 1.18 -12.22 6.50
N PRO A 33 1.25 -13.47 5.97
CA PRO A 33 1.55 -14.65 6.77
C PRO A 33 2.96 -14.67 7.37
N TYR A 34 3.87 -13.88 6.80
CA TYR A 34 5.27 -13.77 7.21
C TYR A 34 5.51 -12.55 8.10
N LEU A 35 4.52 -11.66 8.27
CA LEU A 35 4.60 -10.52 9.18
C LEU A 35 4.25 -10.99 10.60
N GLU A 36 5.25 -10.96 11.48
CA GLU A 36 5.07 -11.26 12.91
C GLU A 36 4.69 -10.00 13.71
N ASP A 37 4.94 -8.82 13.15
CA ASP A 37 4.68 -7.52 13.76
C ASP A 37 3.21 -7.12 13.57
N THR A 38 2.51 -6.90 14.69
CA THR A 38 1.09 -6.56 14.68
C THR A 38 0.84 -5.17 14.10
N ASP A 39 1.73 -4.20 14.32
CA ASP A 39 1.63 -2.87 13.75
C ASP A 39 1.78 -2.93 12.22
N MET A 40 2.68 -3.77 11.71
CA MET A 40 2.84 -4.00 10.27
C MET A 40 1.63 -4.72 9.65
N LEU A 41 1.00 -5.65 10.37
CA LEU A 41 -0.23 -6.30 9.93
C LEU A 41 -1.39 -5.30 9.84
N GLU A 42 -1.55 -4.43 10.84
CA GLU A 42 -2.57 -3.39 10.80
C GLU A 42 -2.30 -2.36 9.69
N LEU A 43 -1.04 -1.94 9.51
CA LEU A 43 -0.64 -1.04 8.42
C LEU A 43 -0.97 -1.65 7.05
N SER A 44 -0.58 -2.90 6.84
CA SER A 44 -0.85 -3.65 5.61
C SER A 44 -2.35 -3.77 5.35
N GLY A 45 -3.14 -4.06 6.38
CA GLY A 45 -4.60 -4.12 6.29
C GLY A 45 -5.23 -2.78 5.91
N ARG A 46 -4.76 -1.67 6.49
CA ARG A 46 -5.22 -0.31 6.13
C ARG A 46 -4.88 0.02 4.68
N VAL A 47 -3.66 -0.28 4.24
CA VAL A 47 -3.22 -0.07 2.85
C VAL A 47 -4.08 -0.87 1.89
N ILE A 48 -4.28 -2.17 2.13
CA ILE A 48 -5.14 -3.02 1.29
C ILE A 48 -6.57 -2.45 1.23
N GLY A 49 -7.13 -2.00 2.36
CA GLY A 49 -8.45 -1.39 2.40
C GLY A 49 -8.56 -0.16 1.49
N LYS A 50 -7.62 0.78 1.60
CA LYS A 50 -7.55 1.99 0.77
C LYS A 50 -7.30 1.66 -0.71
N LEU A 51 -6.42 0.72 -1.01
CA LEU A 51 -6.15 0.25 -2.36
C LEU A 51 -7.40 -0.42 -2.96
N ARG A 52 -8.21 -1.14 -2.18
CA ARG A 52 -9.47 -1.73 -2.68
C ARG A 52 -10.56 -0.68 -2.94
N ASP A 53 -10.58 0.39 -2.16
CA ASP A 53 -11.55 1.48 -2.27
C ASP A 53 -11.26 2.43 -3.45
N MET A 54 -10.01 2.47 -3.94
CA MET A 54 -9.62 3.31 -5.06
C MET A 54 -9.72 2.59 -6.42
N ALA A 55 -9.93 3.38 -7.48
CA ALA A 55 -9.89 2.91 -8.85
C ALA A 55 -8.45 2.75 -9.38
N ASP A 56 -8.27 1.93 -10.42
CA ASP A 56 -6.97 1.73 -11.04
C ASP A 56 -6.40 3.05 -11.61
N GLU A 57 -7.24 3.92 -12.20
CA GLU A 57 -6.82 5.22 -12.73
C GLU A 57 -6.40 6.22 -11.63
N GLU A 58 -6.90 6.04 -10.40
CA GLU A 58 -6.44 6.83 -9.25
C GLU A 58 -5.09 6.32 -8.74
N PHE A 59 -4.86 5.01 -8.83
CA PHE A 59 -3.59 4.39 -8.46
C PHE A 59 -2.47 4.77 -9.45
N GLU A 60 -2.74 4.78 -10.76
CA GLU A 60 -1.76 5.22 -11.78
C GLU A 60 -1.34 6.69 -11.63
N ARG A 61 -2.22 7.52 -11.06
CA ARG A 61 -1.95 8.94 -10.77
C ARG A 61 -1.39 9.17 -9.38
N LEU A 62 -1.15 8.11 -8.61
CA LEU A 62 -0.68 8.21 -7.24
C LEU A 62 0.80 8.58 -7.24
N GLU A 63 1.10 9.80 -6.81
CA GLU A 63 2.48 10.20 -6.53
C GLU A 63 2.86 9.73 -5.13
N LEU A 64 3.52 8.58 -5.03
CA LEU A 64 4.06 8.07 -3.79
C LEU A 64 5.24 8.95 -3.38
N THR A 65 5.05 9.75 -2.34
CA THR A 65 6.12 10.55 -1.73
C THR A 65 6.83 9.68 -0.71
N GLU A 66 8.04 9.25 -1.00
CA GLU A 66 8.89 8.54 -0.05
C GLU A 66 9.38 9.51 1.04
N ALA A 67 9.61 9.02 2.25
CA ALA A 67 10.37 9.79 3.24
C ALA A 67 11.86 9.79 2.86
N GLU A 68 12.42 11.00 2.70
CA GLU A 68 13.88 11.24 2.67
C GLU A 68 14.53 10.95 4.03
#